data_AF-A0A7E4ZRC6-F1
#
_entry.id   AF-A0A7E4ZRC6-F1
#
_cell.length_a   1.000
_cell.length_b   1.000
_cell.length_c   1.000
_cell.angle_alpha   90.00
_cell.angle_beta   90.00
_cell.angle_gamma   90.00
#
_symmetry.space_group_name_H-M   'P 1'
#
loop_
_entity.id
_entity.type
_entity.pdbx_description
1 polymer ?
#
loop_
_entity_poly.entity_id
_entity_poly.type
_entity_poly.pdbx_seq_one_letter_code
_entity_poly.pdbx_strand_id
1 'polypeptide(L)' 'MNLLVGTVGNDVYNYNIEISTDKNEWAHILSAEKQKDWKNIKFNKQPVIFIKIAGTVSTAEHSRFDCIRLECFTEK' A
#
# COMPACT_ATOMS: atom_id res chain seq x y z
N MET A 1 6.08 -8.61 -9.17
CA MET A 1 4.87 -8.92 -8.38
C MET A 1 3.99 -7.70 -8.41
N ASN A 2 2.69 -7.91 -8.29
CA ASN A 2 1.68 -6.85 -8.33
C ASN A 2 0.95 -6.80 -7.00
N LEU A 3 0.83 -5.60 -6.45
CA LEU A 3 0.03 -5.30 -5.27
C LEU A 3 -1.07 -4.30 -5.65
N LEU A 4 -2.32 -4.71 -5.49
CA LEU A 4 -3.48 -3.87 -5.67
C LEU A 4 -3.94 -3.36 -4.31
N VAL A 5 -4.06 -2.03 -4.18
CA VAL A 5 -4.63 -1.37 -2.99
C VAL A 5 -5.84 -0.55 -3.43
N GLY A 6 -7.00 -0.80 -2.81
CA GLY A 6 -8.22 -0.05 -3.03
C GLY A 6 -8.63 0.75 -1.80
N THR A 7 -8.92 2.04 -1.99
CA THR A 7 -9.52 2.94 -1.01
C THR A 7 -10.95 3.28 -1.43
N VAL A 8 -11.81 3.68 -0.48
CA VAL A 8 -13.20 4.09 -0.78
C VAL A 8 -13.37 5.58 -0.49
N GLY A 9 -14.24 6.24 -1.27
CA GLY A 9 -14.64 7.62 -1.02
C GLY A 9 -13.84 8.65 -1.81
N ASN A 10 -14.07 9.93 -1.47
CA ASN A 10 -13.43 11.08 -2.12
C ASN A 10 -12.16 11.56 -1.40
N ASP A 11 -11.82 10.90 -0.29
CA ASP A 11 -10.68 11.23 0.53
C ASP A 11 -9.36 10.99 -0.21
N VAL A 12 -8.40 11.85 0.10
CA VAL A 12 -7.07 11.84 -0.48
C VAL A 12 -6.11 11.25 0.54
N TYR A 13 -5.53 10.10 0.21
CA TYR A 13 -4.63 9.39 1.11
C TYR A 13 -3.17 9.57 0.70
N ASN A 14 -2.34 9.76 1.73
CA ASN A 14 -0.91 9.57 1.66
C ASN A 14 -0.60 8.28 2.44
N TYR A 15 0.20 7.39 1.87
CA TYR A 15 0.55 6.14 2.53
C TYR A 15 1.85 5.56 1.98
N ASN A 16 2.54 4.82 2.83
CA ASN A 16 3.74 4.07 2.47
C ASN A 16 3.44 2.57 2.44
N ILE A 17 4.08 1.87 1.51
CA ILE A 17 4.04 0.41 1.41
C ILE A 17 5.45 -0.12 1.58
N GLU A 18 5.58 -1.08 2.48
CA GLU A 18 6.80 -1.78 2.78
C GLU A 18 6.52 -3.28 2.88
N ILE A 19 7.53 -4.08 2.55
CA ILE A 19 7.46 -5.55 2.63
C ILE A 19 8.59 -6.08 3.47
N SER A 20 8.39 -7.26 4.06
CA SER A 20 9.41 -7.94 4.86
C SER A 20 9.23 -9.46 4.82
N THR A 21 10.33 -10.16 5.03
CA THR A 21 10.34 -11.61 5.29
C THR A 21 10.39 -11.93 6.79
N ASP A 22 10.78 -10.98 7.66
CA ASP A 22 11.10 -11.26 9.06
C ASP A 22 10.55 -10.27 10.10
N LYS A 23 9.86 -9.19 9.66
CA LYS A 23 9.39 -8.03 10.45
C LYS A 23 10.48 -7.12 11.03
N ASN A 24 11.76 -7.44 10.86
CA ASN A 24 12.87 -6.62 11.35
C ASN A 24 13.35 -5.69 10.23
N GLU A 25 13.66 -6.26 9.08
CA GLU A 25 14.11 -5.52 7.90
C GLU A 25 12.93 -5.26 6.96
N TRP A 26 12.75 -4.00 6.58
CA TRP A 26 11.66 -3.56 5.73
C TRP A 26 12.20 -2.98 4.43
N ALA A 27 11.80 -3.56 3.31
CA ALA A 27 12.08 -3.00 1.99
C ALA A 27 10.95 -2.05 1.60
N HIS A 28 11.31 -0.80 1.34
CA HIS A 28 10.37 0.21 0.87
C HIS A 28 9.95 -0.05 -0.58
N ILE A 29 8.65 -0.01 -0.86
CA ILE A 29 8.07 -0.27 -2.19
C ILE A 29 7.50 1.00 -2.81
N LEU A 30 6.77 1.79 -2.03
CA LEU A 30 6.11 2.99 -2.53
C LEU A 30 5.84 3.99 -1.41
N SER A 31 6.13 5.26 -1.67
CA SER A 31 5.55 6.41 -0.98
C SER A 31 4.48 7.02 -1.89
N ALA A 32 3.22 6.79 -1.56
CA ALA A 32 2.09 7.30 -2.31
C ALA A 32 1.62 8.62 -1.72
N GLU A 33 1.48 9.63 -2.57
CA GLU A 33 0.93 10.94 -2.18
C GLU A 33 -0.32 11.24 -3.01
N LYS A 34 -1.30 11.87 -2.35
CA LYS A 34 -2.54 12.35 -2.93
C LYS A 34 -3.34 11.32 -3.75
N GLN A 35 -3.47 10.10 -3.27
CA GLN A 35 -4.19 9.03 -3.97
C GLN A 35 -5.66 8.96 -3.55
N LYS A 36 -6.56 8.74 -4.52
CA LYS A 36 -8.02 8.59 -4.32
C LYS A 36 -8.57 7.23 -4.74
N ASP A 37 -7.90 6.58 -5.71
CA ASP A 37 -8.40 5.40 -6.41
C ASP A 37 -7.51 4.16 -6.24
N TRP A 38 -7.99 3.05 -6.79
CA TRP A 38 -7.27 1.80 -6.93
C TRP A 38 -5.87 2.02 -7.51
N LYS A 39 -4.87 1.45 -6.82
CA LYS A 39 -3.47 1.52 -7.25
C LYS A 39 -2.91 0.13 -7.46
N ASN A 40 -2.50 -0.16 -8.70
CA ASN A 40 -1.71 -1.35 -9.01
C ASN A 40 -0.21 -1.00 -8.95
N ILE A 41 0.50 -1.66 -8.05
CA ILE A 41 1.89 -1.38 -7.72
C ILE A 41 2.73 -2.56 -8.15
N LYS A 42 3.65 -2.32 -9.09
CA LYS A 42 4.60 -3.33 -9.54
C LYS A 42 5.91 -3.17 -8.78
N PHE A 43 6.45 -4.28 -8.31
CA PHE A 43 7.76 -4.33 -7.66
C PHE A 43 8.47 -5.64 -7.98
N ASN A 44 9.78 -5.66 -7.72
CA ASN A 44 10.64 -6.80 -8.02
C ASN A 44 10.10 -8.08 -7.37
N LYS A 45 10.16 -9.20 -8.11
CA LYS A 45 9.73 -10.50 -7.62
C LYS A 45 10.67 -10.95 -6.51
N GLN A 46 10.11 -11.17 -5.31
CA GLN A 46 10.86 -11.57 -4.12
C GLN A 46 9.92 -12.27 -3.13
N PRO A 47 10.45 -13.08 -2.20
CA PRO A 47 9.65 -13.61 -1.10
C PRO A 47 9.04 -12.49 -0.27
N VAL A 48 7.75 -12.59 0.03
CA VAL A 48 7.02 -11.63 0.87
C VAL A 48 6.21 -12.42 1.88
N ILE A 49 6.48 -12.17 3.16
CA ILE A 49 5.72 -12.78 4.27
C ILE A 49 4.84 -11.72 4.93
N PHE A 50 5.34 -10.48 5.01
CA PHE A 50 4.64 -9.36 5.61
C PHE A 50 4.52 -8.21 4.62
N ILE A 51 3.32 -7.63 4.57
CA ILE A 51 3.03 -6.37 3.85
C ILE A 51 2.56 -5.38 4.90
N LYS A 52 3.16 -4.20 4.93
CA LYS A 52 2.78 -3.09 5.81
C LYS A 52 2.33 -1.92 4.96
N ILE A 53 1.13 -1.43 5.26
CA ILE A 53 0.55 -0.23 4.65
C ILE A 53 0.40 0.78 5.78
N ALA A 54 1.20 1.84 5.75
CA ALA A 54 1.19 2.88 6.77
C ALA A 54 0.60 4.15 6.17
N GLY A 55 -0.61 4.53 6.60
CA GLY A 55 -1.13 5.87 6.31
C GLY A 55 -0.19 6.92 6.89
N THR A 56 0.28 7.84 6.06
CA THR A 56 1.05 9.01 6.50
C THR A 56 0.09 10.18 6.68
N VAL A 57 0.58 11.31 7.20
CA VAL A 57 -0.24 12.52 7.44
C VAL A 57 -1.07 12.81 6.19
N SER A 58 -2.35 12.50 6.27
CA SER A 58 -3.31 12.67 5.18
C SER A 58 -4.03 13.98 5.41
N THR A 59 -4.41 14.63 4.32
CA THR A 59 -5.41 15.70 4.35
C THR A 59 -6.83 15.11 4.40
N ALA A 60 -7.00 13.89 4.90
CA ALA A 60 -8.28 13.20 4.93
C ALA A 60 -9.18 13.82 6.00
N GLU A 61 -10.46 14.01 5.69
CA GLU A 61 -11.42 14.63 6.61
C GLU A 61 -11.65 13.77 7.86
N HIS A 62 -11.40 12.47 7.74
CA HIS A 62 -11.46 11.49 8.81
C HIS A 62 -10.05 11.00 9.09
N SER A 63 -9.61 11.06 10.36
CA SER A 63 -8.25 10.71 10.81
C SER A 63 -7.92 9.19 10.76
N ARG A 64 -8.35 8.50 9.71
CA ARG A 64 -8.14 7.06 9.48
C ARG A 64 -7.83 6.77 8.01
N PHE A 65 -7.17 5.64 7.76
CA PHE A 65 -6.91 5.12 6.43
C PHE A 65 -7.84 3.94 6.13
N ASP A 66 -8.74 4.10 5.17
CA ASP A 66 -9.75 3.10 4.83
C ASP A 66 -9.28 2.25 3.64
N CYS A 67 -8.69 1.08 3.93
CA CYS A 67 -8.29 0.09 2.93
C CYS A 67 -9.39 -0.96 2.76
N ILE A 68 -10.04 -0.99 1.60
CA ILE A 68 -11.17 -1.89 1.33
C ILE A 68 -10.79 -3.15 0.54
N ARG A 69 -9.64 -3.13 -0.14
CA ARG A 69 -9.16 -4.30 -0.90
C ARG A 69 -7.64 -4.30 -0.97
N LEU A 70 -7.08 -5.49 -0.76
CA LEU A 70 -5.66 -5.77 -0.86
C LEU A 70 -5.45 -7.09 -1.60
N GLU A 71 -4.74 -7.07 -2.73
CA GLU A 71 -4.41 -8.28 -3.49
C GLU A 71 -2.94 -8.28 -3.87
N CYS A 72 -2.24 -9.40 -3.63
CA CYS A 72 -0.85 -9.57 -4.03
C CYS A 72 -0.72 -10.81 -4.90
N PHE A 73 -0.27 -10.65 -6.14
CA PHE A 73 -0.19 -11.75 -7.10
C PHE A 73 1.04 -11.63 -7.99
N THR A 74 1.47 -12.76 -8.54
CA THR A 74 2.48 -12.77 -9.60
C THR A 74 1.77 -12.52 -10.93
N GLU A 75 2.41 -11.80 -11.86
CA GLU A 75 1.98 -11.84 -13.25
C GLU A 75 2.11 -13.28 -13.76
N LYS A 76 1.22 -13.68 -14.68
CA LYS A 76 1.24 -15.00 -15.31
C LYS A 76 2.48 -15.17 -16.16
#